data_AF-A0A314XNF6-F1
#
_entry.id   AF-A0A314XNF6-F1
#
_cell.length_a   1.000
_cell.length_b   1.000
_cell.length_c   1.000
_cell.angle_alpha   90.00
_cell.angle_beta   90.00
_cell.angle_gamma   90.00
#
_symmetry.space_group_name_H-M   'P 1'
#
loop_
_entity.id
_entity.type
_entity.pdbx_description
1 polymer ?
#
loop_
_entity_poly.entity_id
_entity_poly.type
_entity_poly.pdbx_seq_one_letter_code
_entity_poly.pdbx_strand_id
1 'polypeptide(L)'
;MISIISTDGEDGAFDVLLLGETTLFPPNILLEHDVPFYKAVQKPGEFVVTFLRAYHAGFSHGFNCGDVNFAIGDWFPLGAIASRRYALLNRMPLLPHEELLCKEAMLLYTSLELEDSEYSSADLDSHQCIKTSFVKLMRFQHRARCSLMKSGLG
;
A
#
# COMPACT_ATOMS: atom_id res chain seq x y z
N MET A 1 19.57 -5.27 21.98
CA MET A 1 18.84 -5.48 23.25
C MET A 1 17.66 -4.53 23.20
N ILE A 2 16.46 -5.00 22.88
CA ILE A 2 15.28 -4.13 22.83
C ILE A 2 14.31 -4.65 23.89
N SER A 3 13.93 -3.74 24.77
CA SER A 3 13.14 -3.95 25.99
C SER A 3 11.66 -4.07 25.64
N ILE A 4 11.00 -5.14 26.10
CA ILE A 4 9.54 -5.23 26.12
C ILE A 4 9.08 -4.42 27.34
N ILE A 5 8.56 -3.21 27.12
CA ILE A 5 7.85 -2.47 28.17
C ILE A 5 6.37 -2.87 28.07
N SER A 6 5.89 -3.57 29.08
CA SER A 6 4.46 -3.84 29.26
C SER A 6 3.79 -2.55 29.76
N THR A 7 2.89 -1.97 28.97
CA THR A 7 1.99 -0.91 29.43
C THR A 7 0.56 -1.29 29.14
N ASP A 8 -0.20 -1.44 30.23
CA ASP A 8 -1.64 -1.65 30.32
C ASP A 8 -2.37 -0.45 29.68
N GLY A 9 -3.02 -0.65 28.53
CA GLY A 9 -3.78 0.41 27.85
C GLY A 9 -4.10 0.08 26.40
N GLU A 10 -5.30 -0.49 26.17
CA GLU A 10 -5.77 -1.05 24.89
C GLU A 10 -5.69 -0.08 23.69
N ASP A 11 -5.85 1.23 23.89
CA ASP A 11 -5.85 2.21 22.78
C ASP A 11 -4.51 2.96 22.60
N GLY A 12 -3.76 3.19 23.67
CA GLY A 12 -2.48 3.91 23.60
C GLY A 12 -1.33 3.08 23.00
N ALA A 13 -1.39 1.75 23.17
CA ALA A 13 -0.40 0.82 22.66
C ALA A 13 -0.40 0.73 21.12
N PHE A 14 -1.57 0.80 20.47
CA PHE A 14 -1.65 0.70 19.00
C PHE A 14 -1.07 1.92 18.29
N ASP A 15 -1.41 3.13 18.73
CA ASP A 15 -0.98 4.37 18.09
C ASP A 15 0.52 4.65 18.27
N VAL A 16 1.09 4.24 19.41
CA VAL A 16 2.51 4.48 19.73
C VAL A 16 3.40 3.31 19.30
N LEU A 17 3.03 2.05 19.58
CA LEU A 17 3.91 0.89 19.39
C LEU A 17 3.78 0.19 18.05
N LEU A 18 2.63 0.29 17.36
CA LEU A 18 2.41 -0.39 16.07
C LEU A 18 2.47 0.56 14.87
N LEU A 19 2.32 1.87 15.11
CA LEU A 19 2.26 2.89 14.06
C LEU A 19 3.47 3.84 14.04
N GLY A 20 4.27 3.88 15.10
CA GLY A 20 5.42 4.80 15.26
C GLY A 20 6.78 4.12 15.37
N GLU A 21 6.87 2.94 15.96
CA GLU A 21 8.12 2.21 16.16
C GLU A 21 8.08 0.79 15.58
N THR A 22 9.19 0.36 14.99
CA THR A 22 9.35 -1.00 14.48
C THR A 22 9.49 -1.95 15.66
N THR A 23 8.44 -2.72 15.94
CA THR A 23 8.43 -3.75 16.98
C THR A 23 8.72 -5.13 16.38
N LEU A 24 9.68 -5.85 16.97
CA LEU A 24 10.00 -7.23 16.59
C LEU A 24 9.36 -8.19 17.58
N PHE A 25 8.38 -8.96 17.12
CA PHE A 25 7.76 -10.03 17.91
C PHE A 25 8.48 -11.36 17.66
N PRO A 26 8.83 -12.12 18.71
CA PRO A 26 9.28 -13.49 18.52
C PRO A 26 8.17 -14.34 17.88
N PRO A 27 8.50 -15.24 16.94
CA PRO A 27 7.50 -16.02 16.20
C PRO A 27 6.55 -16.84 17.07
N ASN A 28 6.99 -17.22 18.28
CA ASN A 28 6.17 -17.96 19.24
C ASN A 28 4.90 -17.19 19.62
N ILE A 29 4.97 -15.86 19.75
CA ILE A 29 3.79 -15.04 20.08
C ILE A 29 2.78 -15.07 18.92
N LEU A 30 3.25 -15.09 17.66
CA LEU A 30 2.38 -15.20 16.50
C LEU A 30 1.67 -16.55 16.46
N LEU A 31 2.38 -17.63 16.80
CA LEU A 31 1.80 -18.98 16.91
C LEU A 31 0.74 -19.08 18.01
N GLU A 32 0.99 -18.48 19.17
CA GLU A 32 0.05 -18.46 20.29
C GLU A 32 -1.27 -17.73 19.96
N HIS A 33 -1.24 -16.82 18.99
CA HIS A 33 -2.39 -16.02 18.56
C HIS A 33 -2.94 -16.46 17.19
N ASP A 34 -2.59 -17.66 16.72
CA ASP A 34 -3.05 -18.23 15.43
C ASP A 34 -2.75 -17.34 14.21
N VAL A 35 -1.68 -16.54 14.27
CA VAL A 35 -1.23 -15.71 13.14
C VAL A 35 -0.30 -16.53 12.25
N PRO A 36 -0.63 -16.75 10.96
CA PRO A 36 0.24 -17.49 10.06
C PRO A 36 1.54 -16.72 9.81
N PHE A 37 2.67 -17.37 10.05
CA PHE A 37 4.00 -16.82 9.75
C PHE A 37 4.83 -17.80 8.92
N TYR A 38 5.70 -17.25 8.08
CA TYR A 38 6.58 -18.02 7.20
C TYR A 38 8.00 -17.49 7.33
N LYS A 39 8.99 -18.37 7.13
CA LYS A 39 10.43 -18.02 7.17
C LYS A 39 11.10 -18.46 5.89
N ALA A 40 11.92 -17.58 5.32
CA ALA A 40 12.79 -17.86 4.19
C ALA A 40 14.22 -17.38 4.48
N VAL A 41 15.20 -18.00 3.82
CA VAL A 41 16.61 -17.55 3.83
C VAL A 41 16.96 -17.16 2.41
N GLN A 42 17.18 -15.87 2.16
CA GLN A 42 17.59 -15.35 0.86
C GLN A 42 19.09 -15.58 0.64
N LYS A 43 19.46 -16.21 -0.47
CA LYS A 43 20.84 -16.37 -0.93
C LYS A 43 21.17 -15.38 -2.05
N PRO A 44 22.46 -15.11 -2.32
CA PRO A 44 22.86 -14.26 -3.44
C PRO A 44 22.25 -14.73 -4.77
N GLY A 45 21.61 -13.82 -5.49
CA GLY A 45 20.91 -14.11 -6.75
C GLY A 45 19.45 -14.55 -6.60
N GLU A 46 18.94 -14.70 -5.37
CA GLU A 46 17.53 -15.00 -5.11
C GLU A 46 16.72 -13.73 -4.85
N PHE A 47 15.46 -13.75 -5.29
CA PHE A 47 14.50 -12.68 -5.05
C PHE A 47 13.50 -13.10 -3.98
N VAL A 48 13.22 -12.19 -3.04
CA VAL A 48 12.11 -12.31 -2.11
C VAL A 48 11.11 -11.22 -2.49
N VAL A 49 9.87 -11.64 -2.78
CA VAL A 49 8.78 -10.71 -3.12
C VAL A 49 7.82 -10.62 -1.95
N THR A 50 7.68 -9.42 -1.39
CA THR A 50 6.70 -9.13 -0.35
C THR A 50 5.44 -8.54 -0.99
N PHE A 51 4.31 -9.23 -0.82
CA PHE A 51 3.02 -8.75 -1.32
C PHE A 51 2.47 -7.60 -0.46
N LEU A 52 1.55 -6.83 -1.05
CA LEU A 52 0.90 -5.71 -0.37
C LEU A 52 0.23 -6.18 0.93
N ARG A 53 0.47 -5.43 2.01
CA ARG A 53 0.00 -5.72 3.38
C ARG A 53 0.61 -6.97 4.03
N ALA A 54 1.62 -7.59 3.43
CA ALA A 54 2.38 -8.64 4.11
C ALA A 54 3.44 -8.00 5.03
N TYR A 55 3.29 -8.23 6.34
CA TYR A 55 4.30 -7.84 7.32
C TYR A 55 5.50 -8.76 7.20
N HIS A 56 6.70 -8.20 7.20
CA HIS A 56 7.95 -8.95 7.17
C HIS A 56 8.95 -8.33 8.12
N ALA A 57 9.79 -9.18 8.70
CA ALA A 57 10.91 -8.81 9.54
C ALA A 57 12.07 -9.75 9.21
N GLY A 58 13.30 -9.23 9.28
CA GLY A 58 14.48 -9.99 8.93
C GLY A 58 15.75 -9.34 9.46
N PHE A 59 16.86 -10.06 9.29
CA PHE A 59 18.19 -9.55 9.58
C PHE A 59 19.16 -10.06 8.51
N SER A 60 20.14 -9.24 8.17
CA SER A 60 21.19 -9.59 7.22
C SER A 60 22.29 -10.39 7.93
N HIS A 61 22.78 -11.46 7.29
CA HIS A 61 23.92 -12.24 7.80
C HIS A 61 25.28 -11.61 7.46
N GLY A 62 25.28 -10.50 6.73
CA GLY A 62 26.45 -9.75 6.25
C GLY A 62 26.02 -8.51 5.48
N PHE A 63 26.95 -7.88 4.76
CA PHE A 63 26.64 -6.74 3.90
C PHE A 63 25.72 -7.15 2.73
N ASN A 64 24.60 -6.45 2.58
CA ASN A 64 23.68 -6.61 1.46
C ASN A 64 23.25 -5.25 0.89
N CYS A 65 22.87 -5.25 -0.38
CA CYS A 65 22.20 -4.15 -1.07
C CYS A 65 21.04 -4.76 -1.84
N GLY A 66 19.79 -4.44 -1.52
CA GLY A 66 18.70 -5.19 -2.18
C GLY A 66 17.24 -4.83 -1.92
N ASP A 67 16.92 -3.72 -1.25
CA ASP A 67 15.51 -3.40 -0.99
C ASP A 67 15.00 -2.31 -1.94
N VAL A 68 13.99 -2.66 -2.73
CA VAL A 68 13.26 -1.73 -3.60
C VAL A 68 11.77 -2.02 -3.55
N ASN A 69 10.97 -0.95 -3.54
CA ASN A 69 9.52 -1.04 -3.67
C ASN A 69 9.14 -0.78 -5.13
N PHE A 70 8.23 -1.58 -5.67
CA PHE A 70 7.65 -1.38 -7.00
C PHE A 70 6.12 -1.45 -6.92
N ALA A 71 5.45 -0.81 -7.88
CA ALA A 71 4.00 -0.82 -8.02
C ALA A 71 3.63 -1.06 -9.48
N ILE A 72 2.58 -1.85 -9.70
CA ILE A 72 1.97 -2.16 -11.00
C ILE A 72 0.50 -1.69 -11.00
N GLY A 73 -0.23 -1.73 -12.13
CA GLY A 73 -1.59 -1.18 -12.18
C GLY A 73 -2.57 -1.78 -11.15
N ASP A 74 -2.37 -3.03 -10.75
CA ASP A 74 -3.15 -3.72 -9.71
C ASP A 74 -2.94 -3.15 -8.30
N TRP A 75 -1.90 -2.33 -8.11
CA TRP A 75 -1.65 -1.62 -6.87
C TRP A 75 -2.69 -0.52 -6.61
N PHE A 76 -3.24 0.14 -7.65
CA PHE A 76 -4.08 1.32 -7.47
C PHE A 76 -5.33 1.08 -6.59
N PRO A 77 -6.09 -0.02 -6.77
CA PRO A 77 -7.20 -0.35 -5.87
C PRO A 77 -6.77 -0.48 -4.40
N LEU A 78 -5.60 -1.07 -4.14
CA LEU A 78 -5.06 -1.28 -2.80
C LEU A 78 -4.47 0.01 -2.21
N GLY A 79 -3.86 0.85 -3.05
CA GLY A 79 -3.41 2.19 -2.70
C GLY A 79 -4.56 3.06 -2.20
N ALA A 80 -5.73 3.01 -2.85
CA ALA A 80 -6.91 3.75 -2.41
C ALA A 80 -7.45 3.30 -1.04
N ILE A 81 -7.27 2.01 -0.68
CA ILE A 81 -7.59 1.48 0.65
C ILE A 81 -6.57 1.99 1.66
N ALA A 82 -5.28 1.96 1.30
CA ALA A 82 -4.21 2.47 2.15
C ALA A 82 -4.41 3.96 2.45
N SER A 83 -4.66 4.81 1.44
CA SER A 83 -4.91 6.25 1.62
C SER A 83 -6.08 6.52 2.58
N ARG A 84 -7.16 5.74 2.48
CA ARG A 84 -8.28 5.84 3.43
C ARG A 84 -7.89 5.46 4.85
N ARG A 85 -7.08 4.42 5.02
CA ARG A 85 -6.55 4.04 6.34
C ARG A 85 -5.64 5.11 6.91
N TYR A 86 -4.75 5.69 6.11
CA TYR A 86 -3.90 6.82 6.52
C TYR A 86 -4.76 8.00 7.01
N ALA A 87 -5.83 8.33 6.30
CA ALA A 87 -6.77 9.38 6.73
C ALA A 87 -7.47 9.05 8.05
N LEU A 88 -7.94 7.79 8.24
CA LEU A 88 -8.55 7.34 9.49
C LEU A 88 -7.59 7.38 10.68
N LEU A 89 -6.31 7.07 10.44
CA LEU A 89 -5.24 7.10 11.44
C LEU A 89 -4.61 8.49 11.61
N ASN A 90 -5.17 9.52 10.97
CA ASN A 90 -4.65 10.89 10.99
C ASN A 90 -3.15 10.99 10.62
N ARG A 91 -2.70 10.15 9.68
CA ARG A 91 -1.31 10.08 9.21
C ARG A 91 -1.20 10.62 7.79
N MET A 92 -0.11 11.36 7.54
CA MET A 92 0.21 11.83 6.20
C MET A 92 0.64 10.64 5.33
N PRO A 93 0.00 10.41 4.17
CA PRO A 93 0.46 9.40 3.24
C PRO A 93 1.81 9.81 2.64
N LEU A 94 2.76 8.86 2.56
CA LEU A 94 4.08 9.09 1.97
C LEU A 94 4.05 9.34 0.46
N LEU A 95 3.01 8.82 -0.22
CA LEU A 95 2.84 8.91 -1.67
C LEU A 95 1.51 9.60 -2.01
N PRO A 96 1.50 10.59 -2.92
CA PRO A 96 0.28 11.24 -3.38
C PRO A 96 -0.48 10.31 -4.34
N HIS A 97 -1.25 9.37 -3.77
CA HIS A 97 -1.93 8.30 -4.51
C HIS A 97 -2.84 8.82 -5.64
N GLU A 98 -3.64 9.86 -5.37
CA GLU A 98 -4.56 10.45 -6.36
C GLU A 98 -3.80 11.10 -7.53
N GLU A 99 -2.70 11.80 -7.24
CA GLU A 99 -1.87 12.43 -8.27
C GLU A 99 -1.22 11.38 -9.16
N LEU A 100 -0.67 10.32 -8.56
CA LEU A 100 -0.06 9.21 -9.29
C LEU A 100 -1.09 8.52 -10.18
N LEU A 101 -2.31 8.29 -9.67
CA LEU A 101 -3.40 7.69 -10.45
C LEU A 101 -3.80 8.56 -11.64
N CYS A 102 -3.88 9.89 -11.47
CA CYS A 102 -4.15 10.80 -12.57
C CYS A 102 -3.03 10.78 -13.62
N LYS A 103 -1.76 10.75 -13.20
CA LYS A 103 -0.61 10.66 -14.12
C LYS A 103 -0.63 9.37 -14.93
N GLU A 104 -0.81 8.22 -14.27
CA GLU A 104 -0.90 6.93 -14.97
C GLU A 104 -2.12 6.87 -15.91
N ALA A 105 -3.27 7.38 -15.48
CA ALA A 105 -4.46 7.44 -16.35
C ALA A 105 -4.22 8.30 -17.60
N MET A 106 -3.48 9.41 -17.47
CA MET A 106 -3.10 10.25 -18.62
C MET A 106 -2.11 9.54 -19.54
N LEU A 107 -1.11 8.84 -18.99
CA LEU A 107 -0.17 8.05 -19.79
C LEU A 107 -0.89 6.95 -20.59
N LEU A 108 -1.83 6.24 -19.96
CA LEU A 108 -2.67 5.25 -20.63
C LEU A 108 -3.57 5.86 -21.71
N TYR A 109 -4.06 7.08 -21.50
CA TYR A 109 -4.87 7.77 -22.49
C TYR A 109 -4.02 8.13 -23.72
N THR A 110 -2.84 8.72 -23.50
CA THR A 110 -1.90 9.09 -24.58
C THR A 110 -1.36 7.87 -25.33
N SER A 111 -1.12 6.74 -24.65
CA SER A 111 -0.66 5.52 -25.32
C SER A 111 -1.74 4.90 -26.22
N LEU A 112 -3.02 5.00 -25.83
CA LEU A 112 -4.15 4.57 -26.68
C LEU A 112 -4.33 5.42 -27.95
N GLU A 113 -3.92 6.69 -27.92
CA GLU A 113 -3.99 7.56 -29.11
C GLU A 113 -2.86 7.28 -30.12
N LEU A 114 -1.82 6.55 -29.72
CA LEU A 114 -0.58 6.41 -30.50
C LEU A 114 -0.32 5.00 -31.10
N GLU A 115 -0.94 3.91 -30.63
CA GLU A 115 -0.72 2.56 -31.20
C GLU A 115 -1.93 1.60 -31.18
N ASP A 116 -2.13 0.91 -32.31
CA ASP A 116 -2.98 -0.30 -32.52
C ASP A 116 -2.25 -1.61 -32.08
N SER A 117 -1.50 -1.57 -30.98
CA SER A 117 -0.64 -2.71 -30.56
C SER A 117 -1.38 -3.75 -29.69
N GLU A 118 -1.14 -5.04 -29.95
CA GLU A 118 -1.68 -6.18 -29.17
C GLU A 118 -1.06 -6.21 -27.76
N TYR A 119 -1.79 -5.68 -26.78
CA TYR A 119 -1.42 -5.77 -25.37
C TYR A 119 -1.52 -7.21 -24.84
N SER A 120 -0.60 -7.58 -23.92
CA SER A 120 -0.71 -8.84 -23.20
C SER A 120 -1.93 -8.84 -22.26
N SER A 121 -2.44 -10.03 -21.91
CA SER A 121 -3.57 -10.14 -20.96
C SER A 121 -3.29 -9.45 -19.62
N ALA A 122 -2.04 -9.52 -19.12
CA ALA A 122 -1.66 -8.92 -17.85
C ALA A 122 -1.62 -7.38 -17.93
N ASP A 123 -1.22 -6.83 -19.08
CA ASP A 123 -1.25 -5.39 -19.32
C ASP A 123 -2.69 -4.88 -19.43
N LEU A 124 -3.57 -5.66 -20.04
CA LEU A 124 -5.01 -5.36 -20.11
C LEU A 124 -5.66 -5.29 -18.71
N ASP A 125 -5.33 -6.23 -17.82
CA ASP A 125 -5.85 -6.24 -16.44
C ASP A 125 -5.34 -5.03 -15.65
N SER A 126 -4.04 -4.75 -15.73
CA SER A 126 -3.39 -3.57 -15.14
C SER A 126 -4.05 -2.27 -15.63
N HIS A 127 -4.28 -2.14 -16.93
CA HIS A 127 -4.99 -1.00 -17.53
C HIS A 127 -6.41 -0.88 -17.02
N GLN A 128 -7.12 -2.01 -16.91
CA GLN A 128 -8.49 -2.03 -16.41
C GLN A 128 -8.56 -1.61 -14.93
N CYS A 129 -7.59 -2.04 -14.12
CA CYS A 129 -7.43 -1.62 -12.73
C CYS A 129 -7.22 -0.10 -12.62
N ILE A 130 -6.35 0.48 -13.45
CA ILE A 130 -6.09 1.93 -13.48
C ILE A 130 -7.36 2.69 -13.91
N LYS A 131 -7.98 2.32 -15.04
CA LYS A 131 -9.22 2.95 -15.55
C LYS A 131 -10.34 2.91 -14.51
N THR A 132 -10.56 1.74 -13.90
CA THR A 132 -11.61 1.55 -12.89
C THR A 132 -11.34 2.41 -11.65
N SER A 133 -10.09 2.49 -11.22
CA SER A 133 -9.68 3.30 -10.07
C SER A 133 -9.88 4.80 -10.35
N PHE A 134 -9.48 5.26 -11.53
CA PHE A 134 -9.67 6.64 -11.96
C PHE A 134 -11.15 7.05 -12.02
N VAL A 135 -12.00 6.23 -12.62
CA VAL A 135 -13.46 6.49 -12.66
C VAL A 135 -14.06 6.57 -11.26
N LYS A 136 -13.61 5.70 -10.33
CA LYS A 136 -14.04 5.74 -8.92
C LYS A 136 -13.63 7.05 -8.24
N LEU A 137 -12.40 7.51 -8.47
CA LEU A 137 -11.91 8.79 -7.94
C LEU A 137 -12.74 9.97 -8.45
N MET A 138 -12.97 10.05 -9.77
CA MET A 138 -13.76 11.12 -10.37
C MET A 138 -15.20 11.16 -9.82
N ARG A 139 -15.83 10.00 -9.65
CA ARG A 139 -17.17 9.89 -9.05
C ARG A 139 -17.17 10.34 -7.59
N PHE A 140 -16.14 9.99 -6.83
CA PHE A 140 -16.00 10.40 -5.44
C PHE A 140 -15.87 11.92 -5.32
N GLN A 141 -14.95 12.54 -6.07
CA GLN A 141 -14.74 13.99 -6.08
C GLN A 141 -15.99 14.75 -6.55
N HIS A 142 -16.69 14.24 -7.58
CA HIS A 142 -17.94 14.82 -8.04
C HIS A 142 -19.01 14.83 -6.93
N ARG A 143 -19.19 13.70 -6.22
CA ARG A 143 -20.14 13.61 -5.10
C ARG A 143 -19.76 14.52 -3.95
N ALA A 144 -18.48 14.57 -3.58
CA ALA A 144 -17.99 15.45 -2.52
C ALA A 144 -18.27 16.92 -2.85
N ARG A 145 -17.97 17.36 -4.08
CA ARG A 145 -18.26 18.72 -4.55
C ARG A 145 -19.75 19.03 -4.52
N CYS A 146 -20.60 18.12 -5.03
CA CYS A 146 -22.05 18.30 -4.98
C CYS A 146 -22.59 18.38 -3.54
N SER A 147 -22.01 17.64 -2.61
CA SER A 147 -22.38 17.72 -1.20
C SER A 147 -21.99 19.07 -0.59
N LEU A 148 -20.78 19.55 -0.87
CA LEU A 148 -20.29 20.84 -0.37
C LEU A 148 -21.14 22.02 -0.86
N MET A 149 -21.53 22.00 -2.13
CA MET A 149 -22.44 22.99 -2.72
C MET A 149 -23.81 22.99 -2.04
N LYS A 150 -24.34 21.82 -1.65
CA LYS A 150 -25.61 21.71 -0.92
C LYS A 150 -25.53 22.20 0.52
N SER A 151 -24.35 22.11 1.14
CA SER A 151 -24.12 22.63 2.50
C SER A 151 -23.85 24.13 2.57
N GLY A 152 -23.87 24.87 1.44
CA GLY A 152 -23.68 26.32 1.42
C GLY A 152 -22.24 26.79 1.69
N LEU A 153 -21.27 25.89 1.55
CA LEU A 153 -19.82 26.14 1.75
C LEU A 153 -19.06 26.30 0.42
N GLY A 154 -19.78 26.62 -0.67
CA GLY A 154 -19.25 26.74 -2.03
C GLY A 154 -19.00 28.18 -2.46
#